data_AF-A0A804MX82-F1
#
_entry.id   AF-A0A804MX82-F1
#
_cell.length_a   1.000
_cell.length_b   1.000
_cell.length_c   1.000
_cell.angle_alpha   90.00
_cell.angle_beta   90.00
_cell.angle_gamma   90.00
#
_symmetry.space_group_name_H-M   'P 1'
#
loop_
_entity.id
_entity.type
_entity.pdbx_description
1 polymer ?
#
loop_
_entity_poly.entity_id
_entity_poly.type
_entity_poly.pdbx_seq_one_letter_code
_entity_poly.pdbx_strand_id
1 'polypeptide(L)'
;MAPPVAGVVRLAAASRVLVLSLYLLARLLLRPYDTSATLHPPCLSSFSSSPDPNTPVSAAISSLAVWDGVHFARPAECGYEYEQSFAFLPLLPASLVLLARSLFAPLVPILGYRAVLVLSGYVLNNVAFVAAAAYFYRLSVLILKDQKAAYRASVLFCFNPASVFYSSLYSESLYALFSLRGIFYVFSGANTVAVIMLALSGSARSNGALNAGYFCFQALLQAYDATVQKKRPLLAIQALVAGALRSIFIFLPFFAFQAYGYLNICVHGSSDELRPWCKAKVPLLYGFIQSHY
;
A
#
# COMPACT_ATOMS: atom_id res chain seq x y z
N MET A 1 19.71 12.76 -26.42
CA MET A 1 18.28 12.92 -26.13
C MET A 1 17.99 12.31 -24.78
N ALA A 2 17.34 13.02 -23.85
CA ALA A 2 16.89 12.40 -22.61
C ALA A 2 15.80 11.37 -22.92
N PRO A 3 15.77 10.22 -22.24
CA PRO A 3 14.74 9.23 -22.50
C PRO A 3 13.37 9.82 -22.11
N PRO A 4 12.35 9.68 -22.96
CA PRO A 4 11.00 10.10 -22.60
C PRO A 4 10.52 9.29 -21.40
N VAL A 5 9.49 9.76 -20.68
CA VAL A 5 8.83 9.00 -19.61
C VAL A 5 8.49 7.58 -20.07
N ALA A 6 8.11 7.42 -21.34
CA ALA A 6 7.87 6.12 -21.98
C ALA A 6 9.08 5.17 -21.90
N GLY A 7 10.32 5.68 -21.98
CA GLY A 7 11.53 4.89 -21.82
C GLY A 7 11.68 4.35 -20.40
N VAL A 8 11.37 5.15 -19.37
CA VAL A 8 11.37 4.69 -17.97
C VAL A 8 10.27 3.67 -17.72
N VAL A 9 9.08 3.88 -18.29
CA VAL A 9 7.96 2.93 -18.17
C VAL A 9 8.33 1.58 -18.79
N ARG A 10 8.92 1.56 -19.99
CA ARG A 10 9.39 0.33 -20.64
C ARG A 10 10.47 -0.36 -19.81
N LEU A 11 11.42 0.40 -19.25
CA LEU A 11 12.47 -0.14 -18.38
C LEU A 11 11.90 -0.76 -17.11
N ALA A 12 10.97 -0.07 -16.44
CA ALA A 12 10.31 -0.57 -15.23
C ALA A 12 9.50 -1.83 -15.53
N ALA A 13 8.77 -1.87 -16.64
CA ALA A 13 8.03 -3.06 -17.06
C ALA A 13 8.99 -4.23 -17.34
N ALA A 14 10.09 -3.98 -18.06
CA ALA A 14 11.11 -5.00 -18.32
C ALA A 14 11.75 -5.51 -17.01
N SER A 15 12.01 -4.63 -16.03
CA SER A 15 12.56 -5.06 -14.74
C SER A 15 11.56 -5.92 -13.96
N ARG A 16 10.26 -5.63 -14.03
CA ARG A 16 9.22 -6.49 -13.42
C ARG A 16 9.16 -7.86 -14.07
N VAL A 17 9.15 -7.92 -15.40
CA VAL A 17 9.18 -9.20 -16.14
C VAL A 17 10.43 -10.00 -15.78
N LEU A 18 11.60 -9.36 -15.70
CA LEU A 18 12.83 -10.01 -15.28
C LEU A 18 12.73 -10.58 -13.86
N VAL A 19 12.29 -9.79 -12.88
CA VAL A 19 12.16 -10.23 -11.48
C VAL A 19 11.17 -11.40 -11.35
N LEU A 20 10.01 -11.32 -12.02
CA LEU A 20 9.03 -12.41 -12.02
C LEU A 20 9.58 -13.67 -12.71
N SER A 21 10.30 -13.52 -13.82
CA SER A 21 10.92 -14.65 -14.52
C SER A 21 11.98 -15.33 -13.65
N LEU A 22 12.83 -14.55 -12.98
CA LEU A 22 13.83 -15.07 -12.04
C LEU A 22 13.17 -15.76 -10.84
N TYR A 23 12.09 -15.19 -10.31
CA TYR A 23 11.32 -15.79 -9.23
C TYR A 23 10.69 -17.13 -9.63
N LEU A 24 10.06 -17.21 -10.81
CA LEU A 24 9.49 -18.44 -11.34
C LEU A 24 10.58 -19.48 -11.62
N LEU A 25 11.71 -19.06 -12.21
CA LEU A 25 12.87 -19.93 -12.43
C LEU A 25 13.41 -20.48 -11.11
N ALA A 26 13.54 -19.64 -10.09
CA ALA A 26 13.98 -20.07 -8.76
C ALA A 26 13.02 -21.10 -8.15
N ARG A 27 11.70 -20.95 -8.35
CA ARG A 27 10.69 -21.93 -7.91
C ARG A 27 10.74 -23.25 -8.67
N LEU A 28 11.18 -23.25 -9.93
CA LEU A 28 11.37 -24.46 -10.71
C LEU A 28 12.64 -25.21 -10.32
N LEU A 29 13.71 -24.48 -10.01
CA LEU A 29 15.02 -25.05 -9.68
C LEU A 29 15.16 -25.42 -8.20
N LEU A 30 14.50 -24.69 -7.31
CA LEU A 30 14.66 -24.80 -5.86
C LEU A 30 13.33 -25.14 -5.19
N ARG A 31 13.41 -25.90 -4.09
CA ARG A 31 12.24 -26.11 -3.22
C ARG A 31 11.96 -24.84 -2.43
N PRO A 32 10.70 -24.37 -2.38
CA PRO A 32 10.35 -23.20 -1.58
C PRO A 32 10.60 -23.52 -0.10
N TYR A 33 11.38 -22.67 0.55
CA TYR A 33 11.60 -22.74 2.00
C TYR A 33 10.32 -22.39 2.76
N ASP A 34 9.56 -21.42 2.24
CA ASP A 34 8.32 -20.97 2.85
C ASP A 34 7.14 -21.88 2.52
N THR A 35 6.45 -22.31 3.57
CA THR A 35 5.23 -23.14 3.51
C THR A 35 4.00 -22.38 4.01
N SER A 36 4.10 -21.09 4.35
CA SER A 36 2.99 -20.27 4.85
C SER A 36 1.75 -20.35 3.95
N ALA A 37 1.93 -20.41 2.63
CA ALA A 37 0.84 -20.50 1.67
C ALA A 37 -0.03 -21.75 1.82
N THR A 38 0.50 -22.83 2.41
CA THR A 38 -0.24 -24.07 2.68
C THR A 38 -1.09 -23.98 3.95
N LEU A 39 -0.83 -23.00 4.83
CA LEU A 39 -1.65 -22.73 6.00
C LEU A 39 -2.91 -21.96 5.56
N HIS A 40 -3.94 -22.71 5.17
CA HIS A 40 -5.22 -22.17 4.72
C HIS A 40 -6.38 -22.79 5.52
N PRO A 41 -6.54 -22.41 6.81
CA PRO A 41 -7.72 -22.81 7.58
C PRO A 41 -8.99 -22.16 6.98
N PRO A 42 -10.19 -22.73 7.18
CA PRO A 42 -11.43 -22.11 6.72
C PRO A 42 -11.64 -20.73 7.36
N CYS A 43 -12.41 -19.87 6.70
CA CYS A 43 -12.85 -18.60 7.30
C CYS A 43 -13.74 -18.90 8.54
N LEU A 44 -13.59 -18.09 9.59
CA LEU A 44 -14.42 -18.14 10.80
C LEU A 44 -15.85 -17.68 10.53
N SER A 45 -16.04 -16.80 9.55
CA SER A 45 -17.36 -16.34 9.13
C SER A 45 -17.97 -17.28 8.08
N SER A 46 -19.22 -17.67 8.30
CA SER A 46 -19.97 -18.69 7.55
C SER A 46 -20.47 -18.23 6.16
N PHE A 47 -19.86 -17.20 5.57
CA PHE A 47 -20.15 -16.84 4.18
C PHE A 47 -19.58 -17.95 3.30
N SER A 48 -20.48 -18.77 2.76
CA SER A 48 -20.20 -19.91 1.90
C SER A 48 -19.28 -19.50 0.75
N SER A 49 -17.97 -19.66 0.93
CA SER A 49 -17.05 -19.75 -0.20
C SER A 49 -17.33 -21.08 -0.87
N SER A 50 -17.70 -21.02 -2.16
CA SER A 50 -17.73 -22.20 -3.02
C SER A 50 -16.39 -22.92 -2.86
N PRO A 51 -16.36 -24.26 -2.74
CA PRO A 51 -15.10 -24.99 -2.63
C PRO A 51 -14.20 -24.58 -3.80
N ASP A 52 -13.00 -24.11 -3.49
CA ASP A 52 -12.04 -23.71 -4.52
C ASP A 52 -11.84 -24.90 -5.47
N PRO A 53 -11.90 -24.71 -6.80
CA PRO A 53 -11.61 -25.75 -7.75
C PRO A 53 -10.19 -26.29 -7.50
N ASN A 54 -10.11 -27.55 -7.08
CA ASN A 54 -8.86 -28.27 -6.77
C ASN A 54 -8.07 -28.64 -8.04
N THR A 55 -7.71 -27.63 -8.83
CA THR A 55 -6.81 -27.80 -9.98
C THR A 55 -5.36 -27.56 -9.54
N PRO A 56 -4.38 -28.27 -10.14
CA PRO A 56 -2.97 -28.05 -9.83
C PRO A 56 -2.53 -26.61 -10.15
N VAL A 57 -3.18 -25.98 -11.13
CA VAL A 57 -2.95 -24.58 -11.50
C VAL A 57 -3.42 -23.62 -10.40
N SER A 58 -4.63 -23.84 -9.85
CA SER A 58 -5.13 -23.07 -8.69
C SER A 58 -4.18 -23.18 -7.50
N ALA A 59 -3.75 -24.40 -7.16
CA ALA A 59 -2.81 -24.64 -6.07
C ALA A 59 -1.46 -23.95 -6.32
N ALA A 60 -0.93 -24.03 -7.55
CA ALA A 60 0.31 -23.38 -7.92
C ALA A 60 0.23 -21.86 -7.77
N ILE A 61 -0.85 -21.22 -8.25
CA ILE A 61 -1.05 -19.77 -8.14
C ILE A 61 -1.25 -19.35 -6.68
N SER A 62 -2.10 -20.06 -5.94
CA SER A 62 -2.33 -19.81 -4.51
C SER A 62 -1.04 -19.94 -3.70
N SER A 63 -0.13 -20.85 -4.09
CA SER A 63 1.17 -21.00 -3.44
C SER A 63 2.12 -19.81 -3.64
N LEU A 64 1.81 -18.87 -4.54
CA LEU A 64 2.60 -17.66 -4.79
C LEU A 64 2.38 -16.57 -3.72
N ALA A 65 1.39 -16.74 -2.84
CA ALA A 65 1.25 -15.93 -1.62
C ALA A 65 2.32 -16.36 -0.60
N VAL A 66 3.53 -15.84 -0.75
CA VAL A 66 4.71 -16.16 0.06
C VAL A 66 4.87 -15.14 1.18
N TRP A 67 5.36 -15.59 2.34
CA TRP A 67 5.67 -14.77 3.51
C TRP A 67 4.46 -13.92 3.92
N ASP A 68 4.65 -12.60 4.06
CA ASP A 68 3.60 -11.67 4.45
C ASP A 68 2.47 -11.56 3.43
N GLY A 69 2.65 -12.09 2.21
CA GLY A 69 1.59 -12.17 1.22
C GLY A 69 0.36 -12.91 1.72
N VAL A 70 0.53 -13.96 2.54
CA VAL A 70 -0.61 -14.68 3.14
C VAL A 70 -1.43 -13.77 4.06
N HIS A 71 -0.76 -12.88 4.78
CA HIS A 71 -1.41 -11.93 5.67
C HIS A 71 -2.13 -10.78 4.94
N PHE A 72 -1.82 -10.52 3.67
CA PHE A 72 -2.62 -9.65 2.81
C PHE A 72 -3.76 -10.39 2.08
N ALA A 73 -3.54 -11.65 1.71
CA ALA A 73 -4.56 -12.48 1.07
C ALA A 73 -5.70 -12.81 2.04
N ARG A 74 -5.39 -13.15 3.30
CA ARG A 74 -6.39 -13.58 4.29
C ARG A 74 -7.48 -12.52 4.56
N PRO A 75 -7.16 -11.24 4.81
CA PRO A 75 -8.18 -10.20 4.98
C PRO A 75 -9.01 -9.93 3.72
N ALA A 76 -8.45 -10.17 2.53
CA ALA A 76 -9.18 -10.07 1.27
C ALA A 76 -10.14 -11.25 1.06
N GLU A 77 -9.77 -12.43 1.57
CA GLU A 77 -10.55 -13.66 1.46
C GLU A 77 -11.67 -13.73 2.51
N CYS A 78 -11.31 -13.60 3.78
CA CYS A 78 -12.19 -13.85 4.93
C CYS A 78 -12.55 -12.57 5.72
N GLY A 79 -12.04 -11.41 5.32
CA GLY A 79 -12.13 -10.20 6.14
C GLY A 79 -11.13 -10.19 7.30
N TYR A 80 -11.17 -9.13 8.10
CA TYR A 80 -10.26 -8.96 9.23
C TYR A 80 -10.71 -9.77 10.44
N GLU A 81 -10.34 -11.05 10.47
CA GLU A 81 -10.78 -11.99 11.50
C GLU A 81 -9.93 -11.95 12.77
N TYR A 82 -8.61 -11.86 12.60
CA TYR A 82 -7.66 -11.90 13.72
C TYR A 82 -7.09 -10.52 14.03
N GLU A 83 -6.81 -10.28 15.31
CA GLU A 83 -6.24 -9.03 15.83
C GLU A 83 -4.94 -8.64 15.09
N GLN A 84 -4.00 -9.57 14.92
CA GLN A 84 -2.74 -9.31 14.21
C GLN A 84 -2.92 -8.96 12.73
N SER A 85 -4.07 -9.31 12.12
CA SER A 85 -4.35 -9.00 10.71
C SER A 85 -4.46 -7.49 10.49
N PHE A 86 -4.80 -6.72 11.52
CA PHE A 86 -4.87 -5.26 11.44
C PHE A 86 -3.50 -4.56 11.35
N ALA A 87 -2.38 -5.30 11.45
CA ALA A 87 -1.09 -4.78 11.02
C ALA A 87 -1.04 -4.55 9.49
N PHE A 88 -1.83 -5.31 8.74
CA PHE A 88 -1.89 -5.28 7.28
C PHE A 88 -3.05 -4.37 6.84
N LEU A 89 -2.72 -3.11 6.58
CA LEU A 89 -3.68 -2.04 6.29
C LEU A 89 -4.53 -2.31 5.02
N PRO A 90 -5.73 -1.68 4.92
CA PRO A 90 -6.81 -2.19 4.07
C PRO A 90 -6.68 -1.87 2.58
N LEU A 91 -5.80 -0.96 2.16
CA LEU A 91 -5.77 -0.54 0.77
C LEU A 91 -5.44 -1.70 -0.18
N LEU A 92 -4.42 -2.50 0.14
CA LEU A 92 -4.07 -3.64 -0.69
C LEU A 92 -5.20 -4.69 -0.66
N PRO A 93 -5.62 -5.25 0.49
CA PRO A 93 -6.69 -6.24 0.53
C PRO A 93 -7.98 -5.78 -0.17
N ALA A 94 -8.43 -4.55 0.06
CA ALA A 94 -9.62 -4.01 -0.59
C ALA A 94 -9.45 -3.91 -2.12
N SER A 95 -8.26 -3.54 -2.59
CA SER A 95 -7.96 -3.50 -4.03
C SER A 95 -7.93 -4.90 -4.65
N LEU A 96 -7.46 -5.91 -3.92
CA LEU A 96 -7.51 -7.31 -4.37
C LEU A 96 -8.96 -7.77 -4.55
N VAL A 97 -9.81 -7.53 -3.55
CA VAL A 97 -11.24 -7.89 -3.60
C VAL A 97 -11.92 -7.19 -4.76
N LEU A 98 -11.67 -5.89 -4.94
CA LEU A 98 -12.24 -5.11 -6.03
C LEU A 98 -11.84 -5.70 -7.39
N LEU A 99 -10.57 -6.00 -7.61
CA LEU A 99 -10.08 -6.58 -8.87
C LEU A 99 -10.61 -7.99 -9.11
N ALA A 100 -10.62 -8.84 -8.08
CA ALA A 100 -11.12 -10.20 -8.16
C ALA A 100 -12.62 -10.26 -8.47
N ARG A 101 -13.41 -9.32 -7.95
CA ARG A 101 -14.86 -9.22 -8.19
C ARG A 101 -15.24 -8.41 -9.43
N SER A 102 -14.29 -7.74 -10.07
CA SER A 102 -14.52 -6.96 -11.29
C SER A 102 -13.75 -7.55 -12.47
N LEU A 103 -12.54 -7.05 -12.73
CA LEU A 103 -11.71 -7.39 -13.88
C LEU A 103 -11.45 -8.91 -14.00
N PHE A 104 -11.24 -9.59 -12.87
CA PHE A 104 -10.91 -11.00 -12.84
C PHE A 104 -12.08 -11.90 -12.38
N ALA A 105 -13.30 -11.38 -12.28
CA ALA A 105 -14.48 -12.16 -11.90
C ALA A 105 -14.70 -13.41 -12.76
N PRO A 106 -14.48 -13.38 -14.09
CA PRO A 106 -14.63 -14.58 -14.93
C PRO A 106 -13.62 -15.71 -14.61
N LEU A 107 -12.49 -15.40 -13.97
CA LEU A 107 -11.47 -16.38 -13.60
C LEU A 107 -11.79 -17.08 -12.28
N VAL A 108 -12.64 -16.50 -11.43
CA VAL A 108 -13.01 -17.06 -10.12
C VAL A 108 -13.58 -18.48 -10.22
N PRO A 109 -14.56 -18.80 -11.10
CA PRO A 109 -15.06 -20.18 -11.21
C PRO A 109 -14.04 -21.16 -11.80
N ILE A 110 -12.97 -20.69 -12.44
CA ILE A 110 -11.97 -21.53 -13.12
C ILE A 110 -10.78 -21.82 -12.20
N LEU A 111 -10.24 -20.78 -11.57
CA LEU A 111 -9.02 -20.83 -10.76
C LEU A 111 -9.29 -20.87 -9.27
N GLY A 112 -10.49 -20.53 -8.82
CA GLY A 112 -10.80 -20.33 -7.41
C GLY A 112 -10.54 -18.91 -6.93
N TYR A 113 -11.20 -18.55 -5.85
CA TYR A 113 -11.21 -17.18 -5.35
C TYR A 113 -9.84 -16.77 -4.81
N ARG A 114 -9.19 -17.65 -4.02
CA ARG A 114 -7.85 -17.38 -3.47
C ARG A 114 -6.81 -17.20 -4.57
N ALA A 115 -6.79 -18.07 -5.57
CA ALA A 115 -5.85 -17.95 -6.69
C ALA A 115 -6.04 -16.63 -7.46
N VAL A 116 -7.30 -16.21 -7.67
CA VAL A 116 -7.61 -14.94 -8.33
C VAL A 116 -7.19 -13.74 -7.46
N LEU A 117 -7.34 -13.78 -6.14
CA LEU A 117 -6.83 -12.73 -5.25
C LEU A 117 -5.30 -12.59 -5.36
N VAL A 118 -4.57 -13.71 -5.36
CA VAL A 118 -3.12 -13.71 -5.51
C VAL A 118 -2.72 -13.15 -6.87
N LEU A 119 -3.34 -13.63 -7.96
CA LEU A 119 -3.11 -13.11 -9.30
C LEU A 119 -3.38 -11.60 -9.39
N SER A 120 -4.48 -11.14 -8.80
CA SER A 120 -4.86 -9.73 -8.74
C SER A 120 -3.77 -8.90 -8.09
N GLY A 121 -3.17 -9.39 -7.01
CA GLY A 121 -2.11 -8.68 -6.30
C GLY A 121 -0.79 -8.60 -7.05
N TYR A 122 -0.39 -9.68 -7.72
CA TYR A 122 0.78 -9.65 -8.61
C TYR A 122 0.57 -8.63 -9.74
N VAL A 123 -0.58 -8.65 -10.42
CA VAL A 123 -0.87 -7.69 -11.49
C VAL A 123 -0.89 -6.26 -10.94
N LEU A 124 -1.62 -6.03 -9.85
CA LEU A 124 -1.76 -4.71 -9.24
C LEU A 124 -0.42 -4.12 -8.82
N ASN A 125 0.42 -4.90 -8.13
CA ASN A 125 1.69 -4.41 -7.61
C ASN A 125 2.70 -4.11 -8.72
N ASN A 126 2.74 -4.92 -9.78
CA ASN A 126 3.63 -4.66 -10.90
C ASN A 126 3.17 -3.43 -11.70
N VAL A 127 1.86 -3.27 -11.94
CA VAL A 127 1.30 -2.06 -12.57
C VAL A 127 1.56 -0.83 -11.70
N ALA A 128 1.32 -0.94 -10.39
CA ALA A 128 1.56 0.14 -9.43
C ALA A 128 3.03 0.53 -9.38
N PHE A 129 3.96 -0.43 -9.43
CA PHE A 129 5.40 -0.17 -9.47
C PHE A 129 5.80 0.58 -10.75
N VAL A 130 5.31 0.17 -11.91
CA VAL A 130 5.60 0.84 -13.18
C VAL A 130 5.09 2.29 -13.15
N ALA A 131 3.88 2.50 -12.62
CA ALA A 131 3.33 3.84 -12.41
C ALA A 131 4.17 4.64 -11.39
N ALA A 132 4.63 4.01 -10.31
CA ALA A 132 5.49 4.62 -9.30
C ALA A 132 6.82 5.07 -9.91
N ALA A 133 7.44 4.25 -10.76
CA ALA A 133 8.68 4.60 -11.47
C ALA A 133 8.49 5.79 -12.43
N ALA A 134 7.33 5.88 -13.10
CA ALA A 134 7.00 7.02 -13.94
C ALA A 134 6.88 8.32 -13.12
N TYR A 135 6.20 8.27 -11.98
CA TYR A 135 6.10 9.41 -11.07
C TYR A 135 7.43 9.74 -10.38
N PHE A 136 8.24 8.73 -10.06
CA PHE A 136 9.60 8.91 -9.54
C PHE A 136 10.44 9.73 -10.50
N TYR A 137 10.47 9.34 -11.79
CA TYR A 137 11.19 10.09 -12.81
C TYR A 137 10.70 11.53 -12.94
N ARG A 138 9.38 11.74 -13.00
CA ARG A 138 8.78 13.08 -13.09
C ARG A 138 9.14 13.95 -11.89
N LEU A 139 9.07 13.38 -10.68
CA LEU A 139 9.47 14.05 -9.45
C LEU A 139 10.97 14.36 -9.45
N SER A 140 11.82 13.42 -9.84
CA SER A 140 13.27 13.64 -9.92
C SER A 140 13.63 14.74 -10.91
N VAL A 141 12.97 14.80 -12.08
CA VAL A 141 13.16 15.90 -13.04
C VAL A 141 12.74 17.24 -12.42
N LEU A 142 11.60 17.27 -11.72
CA LEU A 142 11.09 18.49 -11.07
C LEU A 142 12.05 19.03 -10.00
N ILE A 143 12.63 18.13 -9.18
CA ILE A 143 13.49 18.51 -8.06
C ILE A 143 14.94 18.77 -8.50
N LEU A 144 15.55 17.82 -9.23
CA LEU A 144 16.96 17.89 -9.58
C LEU A 144 17.23 18.86 -10.74
N LYS A 145 16.21 19.15 -11.56
CA LYS A 145 16.33 19.94 -12.80
C LYS A 145 17.37 19.39 -13.79
N ASP A 146 17.80 18.14 -13.61
CA ASP A 146 18.67 17.40 -14.52
C ASP A 146 18.02 16.07 -14.91
N GLN A 147 17.71 15.95 -16.19
CA GLN A 147 17.08 14.77 -16.78
C GLN A 147 17.99 13.54 -16.77
N LYS A 148 19.32 13.71 -16.91
CA LYS A 148 20.26 12.59 -16.91
C LYS A 148 20.37 11.99 -15.51
N ALA A 149 20.52 12.84 -14.48
CA ALA A 149 20.50 12.40 -13.10
C ALA A 149 19.16 11.74 -12.72
N ALA A 150 18.03 12.35 -13.10
CA ALA A 150 16.70 11.79 -12.87
C ALA A 150 16.50 10.41 -13.52
N TYR A 151 17.02 10.23 -14.74
CA TYR A 151 16.96 8.93 -15.42
C TYR A 151 17.82 7.88 -14.70
N ARG A 152 19.06 8.20 -14.34
CA ARG A 152 19.95 7.29 -13.58
C ARG A 152 19.32 6.89 -12.25
N ALA A 153 18.74 7.83 -11.52
CA ALA A 153 18.01 7.53 -10.29
C ALA A 153 16.83 6.58 -10.55
N SER A 154 16.10 6.77 -11.64
CA SER A 154 14.96 5.91 -12.01
C SER A 154 15.41 4.50 -12.41
N VAL A 155 16.57 4.36 -13.07
CA VAL A 155 17.19 3.05 -13.35
C VAL A 155 17.52 2.34 -12.03
N LEU A 156 18.17 3.03 -11.08
CA LEU A 156 18.49 2.46 -9.76
C LEU A 156 17.23 2.06 -8.98
N PHE A 157 16.16 2.86 -9.08
CA PHE A 157 14.86 2.50 -8.50
C PHE A 157 14.28 1.23 -9.13
N CYS A 158 14.38 1.08 -10.46
CA CYS A 158 13.87 -0.08 -11.20
C CYS A 158 14.63 -1.39 -10.90
N PHE A 159 15.90 -1.31 -10.51
CA PHE A 159 16.78 -2.45 -10.21
C PHE A 159 17.26 -2.42 -8.75
N ASN A 160 16.36 -2.14 -7.81
CA ASN A 160 16.70 -2.22 -6.40
C ASN A 160 16.71 -3.70 -5.92
N PRO A 161 17.51 -4.05 -4.90
CA PRO A 161 17.54 -5.41 -4.35
C PRO A 161 16.20 -5.81 -3.70
N ALA A 162 15.43 -4.84 -3.23
CA ALA A 162 14.10 -5.03 -2.66
C ALA A 162 12.99 -5.28 -3.71
N SER A 163 13.34 -5.50 -5.00
CA SER A 163 12.36 -5.54 -6.09
C SER A 163 11.38 -6.70 -5.97
N VAL A 164 11.71 -7.73 -5.19
CA VAL A 164 10.81 -8.83 -4.86
C VAL A 164 9.56 -8.30 -4.16
N PHE A 165 9.70 -7.46 -3.12
CA PHE A 165 8.56 -6.85 -2.40
C PHE A 165 7.72 -5.91 -3.28
N TYR A 166 8.30 -5.38 -4.35
CA TYR A 166 7.57 -4.56 -5.31
C TYR A 166 6.86 -5.38 -6.40
N SER A 167 7.13 -6.68 -6.48
CA SER A 167 6.63 -7.55 -7.56
C SER A 167 5.72 -8.67 -7.05
N SER A 168 5.86 -9.08 -5.79
CA SER A 168 5.01 -10.05 -5.10
C SER A 168 3.87 -9.37 -4.32
N LEU A 169 3.07 -10.14 -3.59
CA LEU A 169 1.85 -9.71 -2.90
C LEU A 169 2.15 -8.88 -1.63
N TYR A 170 2.49 -7.61 -1.82
CA TYR A 170 3.00 -6.70 -0.78
C TYR A 170 2.45 -5.27 -0.98
N SER A 171 2.35 -4.46 0.08
CA SER A 171 1.75 -3.11 -0.02
C SER A 171 2.71 -2.04 -0.55
N GLU A 172 3.99 -2.38 -0.70
CA GLU A 172 5.12 -1.53 -1.01
C GLU A 172 4.94 -0.80 -2.35
N SER A 173 4.43 -1.47 -3.37
CA SER A 173 4.21 -0.86 -4.70
C SER A 173 3.11 0.18 -4.69
N LEU A 174 1.99 -0.10 -4.01
CA LEU A 174 0.91 0.87 -3.83
C LEU A 174 1.37 2.04 -2.97
N TYR A 175 2.08 1.76 -1.87
CA TYR A 175 2.65 2.79 -1.00
C TYR A 175 3.60 3.71 -1.77
N ALA A 176 4.51 3.15 -2.57
CA ALA A 176 5.45 3.91 -3.38
C ALA A 176 4.72 4.74 -4.44
N LEU A 177 3.75 4.16 -5.15
CA LEU A 177 2.95 4.88 -6.14
C LEU A 177 2.28 6.11 -5.52
N PHE A 178 1.49 5.91 -4.46
CA PHE A 178 0.71 6.98 -3.85
C PHE A 178 1.58 8.01 -3.14
N SER A 179 2.67 7.60 -2.47
CA SER A 179 3.61 8.53 -1.84
C SER A 179 4.33 9.40 -2.88
N LEU A 180 4.93 8.79 -3.91
CA LEU A 180 5.68 9.53 -4.93
C LEU A 180 4.76 10.44 -5.75
N ARG A 181 3.57 9.95 -6.10
CA ARG A 181 2.54 10.74 -6.79
C ARG A 181 2.06 11.90 -5.92
N GLY A 182 1.83 11.66 -4.64
CA GLY A 182 1.44 12.69 -3.68
C GLY A 182 2.50 13.78 -3.56
N ILE A 183 3.76 13.40 -3.35
CA ILE A 183 4.89 14.33 -3.27
C ILE A 183 5.05 15.12 -4.58
N PHE A 184 4.94 14.47 -5.74
CA PHE A 184 4.94 15.16 -7.02
C PHE A 184 3.90 16.28 -7.10
N TYR A 185 2.67 16.02 -6.63
CA TYR A 185 1.62 17.03 -6.61
C TYR A 185 1.80 18.10 -5.53
N VAL A 186 2.45 17.79 -4.40
CA VAL A 186 2.87 18.82 -3.41
C VAL A 186 3.76 19.85 -4.10
N PHE A 187 4.81 19.38 -4.79
CA PHE A 187 5.76 20.27 -5.48
C PHE A 187 5.18 20.90 -6.75
N SER A 188 4.19 20.29 -7.38
CA SER A 188 3.48 20.87 -8.53
C SER A 188 2.40 21.90 -8.12
N GLY A 189 2.11 22.06 -6.83
CA GLY A 189 1.12 23.00 -6.30
C GLY A 189 -0.33 22.49 -6.27
N ALA A 190 -0.60 21.27 -6.75
CA ALA A 190 -1.93 20.66 -6.77
C ALA A 190 -2.27 20.00 -5.41
N ASN A 191 -2.37 20.83 -4.37
CA ASN A 191 -2.44 20.39 -2.97
C ASN A 191 -3.61 19.42 -2.67
N THR A 192 -4.77 19.60 -3.30
CA THR A 192 -5.93 18.71 -3.06
C THR A 192 -5.64 17.28 -3.53
N VAL A 193 -5.09 17.13 -4.74
CA VAL A 193 -4.70 15.82 -5.28
C VAL A 193 -3.57 15.22 -4.44
N ALA A 194 -2.61 16.04 -4.02
CA ALA A 194 -1.53 15.61 -3.14
C ALA A 194 -2.05 15.03 -1.82
N VAL A 195 -2.97 15.72 -1.12
CA VAL A 195 -3.58 15.22 0.13
C VAL A 195 -4.27 13.88 -0.08
N ILE A 196 -5.07 13.73 -1.14
CA ILE A 196 -5.77 12.47 -1.43
C ILE A 196 -4.76 11.35 -1.66
N MET A 197 -3.72 11.59 -2.48
CA MET A 197 -2.70 10.57 -2.76
C MET A 197 -1.88 10.21 -1.50
N LEU A 198 -1.49 11.19 -0.68
CA LEU A 198 -0.77 10.95 0.56
C LEU A 198 -1.64 10.25 1.61
N ALA A 199 -2.93 10.58 1.70
CA ALA A 199 -3.89 9.86 2.54
C ALA A 199 -4.02 8.39 2.11
N LEU A 200 -4.15 8.12 0.80
CA LEU A 200 -4.16 6.76 0.27
C LEU A 200 -2.87 6.00 0.57
N SER A 201 -1.70 6.67 0.55
CA SER A 201 -0.45 6.04 0.98
C SER A 201 -0.51 5.57 2.45
N GLY A 202 -1.18 6.34 3.32
CA GLY A 202 -1.45 5.98 4.71
C GLY A 202 -2.34 4.77 4.87
N SER A 203 -3.25 4.52 3.92
CA SER A 203 -4.07 3.30 3.86
C SER A 203 -3.31 2.07 3.35
N ALA A 204 -2.17 2.24 2.69
CA ALA A 204 -1.31 1.14 2.26
C ALA A 204 -0.37 0.69 3.38
N ARG A 205 0.20 1.67 4.09
CA ARG A 205 1.12 1.46 5.22
C ARG A 205 0.97 2.61 6.22
N SER A 206 1.08 2.29 7.50
CA SER A 206 1.07 3.26 8.61
C SER A 206 2.12 4.37 8.44
N ASN A 207 3.29 4.06 7.85
CA ASN A 207 4.34 5.02 7.50
C ASN A 207 3.85 6.17 6.60
N GLY A 208 2.77 5.99 5.85
CA GLY A 208 2.18 7.06 5.03
C GLY A 208 1.61 8.21 5.84
N ALA A 209 1.29 8.00 7.12
CA ALA A 209 0.88 9.06 8.02
C ALA A 209 1.97 10.12 8.22
N LEU A 210 3.25 9.73 8.15
CA LEU A 210 4.40 10.65 8.23
C LEU A 210 4.46 11.63 7.05
N ASN A 211 3.80 11.32 5.92
CA ASN A 211 3.72 12.22 4.78
C ASN A 211 2.96 13.53 5.11
N ALA A 212 2.21 13.59 6.21
CA ALA A 212 1.66 14.84 6.73
C ALA A 212 2.76 15.89 7.01
N GLY A 213 3.99 15.44 7.30
CA GLY A 213 5.15 16.30 7.50
C GLY A 213 5.42 17.28 6.35
N TYR A 214 5.13 16.90 5.10
CA TYR A 214 5.30 17.79 3.95
C TYR A 214 4.42 19.04 4.05
N PHE A 215 3.16 18.88 4.44
CA PHE A 215 2.24 20.01 4.60
C PHE A 215 2.50 20.79 5.89
N CYS A 216 2.89 20.12 6.97
CA CYS A 216 3.33 20.80 8.19
C CYS A 216 4.52 21.72 7.90
N PHE A 217 5.54 21.22 7.22
CA PHE A 217 6.72 22.00 6.85
C PHE A 217 6.39 23.14 5.89
N GLN A 218 5.58 22.88 4.86
CA GLN A 218 5.13 23.91 3.93
C GLN A 218 4.35 25.03 4.65
N ALA A 219 3.47 24.68 5.59
CA ALA A 219 2.70 25.65 6.36
C ALA A 219 3.59 26.48 7.29
N LEU A 220 4.60 25.88 7.93
CA LEU A 220 5.58 26.60 8.75
C LEU A 220 6.37 27.61 7.93
N LEU A 221 6.86 27.22 6.75
CA LEU A 221 7.57 28.14 5.84
C LEU A 221 6.67 29.30 5.39
N GLN A 222 5.43 29.01 4.99
CA GLN A 222 4.48 30.03 4.57
C GLN A 222 4.10 30.98 5.71
N ALA A 223 3.96 30.44 6.93
CA ALA A 223 3.69 31.24 8.12
C ALA A 223 4.87 32.16 8.46
N TYR A 224 6.10 31.64 8.38
CA TYR A 224 7.32 32.42 8.58
C TYR A 224 7.44 33.57 7.58
N ASP A 225 7.27 33.29 6.27
CA ASP A 225 7.32 34.32 5.24
C ASP A 225 6.21 35.37 5.42
N ALA A 226 5.01 34.95 5.81
CA ALA A 226 3.88 35.84 6.04
C ALA A 226 4.07 36.76 7.25
N THR A 227 4.65 36.26 8.35
CA THR A 227 4.90 37.06 9.56
C THR A 227 6.13 37.95 9.41
N VAL A 228 7.26 37.40 8.97
CA VAL A 228 8.55 38.09 8.98
C VAL A 228 8.68 39.03 7.79
N GLN A 229 8.45 38.52 6.57
CA GLN A 229 8.68 39.33 5.36
C GLN A 229 7.48 40.23 5.05
N LYS A 230 6.27 39.67 5.11
CA LYS A 230 5.06 40.38 4.66
C LYS A 230 4.34 41.14 5.77
N LYS A 231 4.70 40.93 7.04
CA LYS A 231 4.06 41.52 8.24
C LYS A 231 2.54 41.37 8.27
N ARG A 232 2.02 40.23 7.77
CA ARG A 232 0.59 39.91 7.68
C ARG A 232 0.26 38.67 8.53
N PRO A 233 0.02 38.83 9.84
CA PRO A 233 -0.18 37.69 10.75
C PRO A 233 -1.42 36.87 10.41
N LEU A 234 -2.46 37.49 9.86
CA LEU A 234 -3.68 36.77 9.43
C LEU A 234 -3.38 35.72 8.34
N LEU A 235 -2.49 36.04 7.38
CA LEU A 235 -2.08 35.10 6.34
C LEU A 235 -1.28 33.94 6.92
N ALA A 236 -0.49 34.19 7.98
CA ALA A 236 0.25 33.14 8.67
C ALA A 236 -0.70 32.17 9.39
N ILE A 237 -1.72 32.69 10.08
CA ILE A 237 -2.74 31.86 10.72
C ILE A 237 -3.49 31.03 9.68
N GLN A 238 -3.89 31.64 8.55
CA GLN A 238 -4.55 30.92 7.46
C GLN A 238 -3.68 29.79 6.89
N ALA A 239 -2.37 30.03 6.71
CA ALA A 239 -1.44 29.00 6.24
C ALA A 239 -1.31 27.84 7.25
N LEU A 240 -1.21 28.13 8.55
CA LEU A 240 -1.14 27.12 9.60
C LEU A 240 -2.43 26.29 9.69
N VAL A 241 -3.60 26.94 9.66
CA VAL A 241 -4.90 26.25 9.67
C VAL A 241 -5.05 25.37 8.43
N ALA A 242 -4.72 25.89 7.25
CA ALA A 242 -4.76 25.10 6.01
C ALA A 242 -3.80 23.89 6.07
N GLY A 243 -2.59 24.07 6.59
CA GLY A 243 -1.63 23.00 6.82
C GLY A 243 -2.17 21.93 7.78
N ALA A 244 -2.69 22.36 8.93
CA ALA A 244 -3.25 21.47 9.94
C ALA A 244 -4.42 20.64 9.38
N LEU A 245 -5.37 21.28 8.67
CA LEU A 245 -6.48 20.58 8.03
C LEU A 245 -5.98 19.53 7.03
N ARG A 246 -5.04 19.88 6.15
CA ARG A 246 -4.46 18.94 5.18
C ARG A 246 -3.77 17.76 5.86
N SER A 247 -3.03 18.01 6.94
CA SER A 247 -2.38 16.97 7.73
C SER A 247 -3.40 16.05 8.40
N ILE A 248 -4.48 16.58 8.98
CA ILE A 248 -5.57 15.79 9.55
C ILE A 248 -6.19 14.85 8.49
N PHE A 249 -6.43 15.35 7.27
CA PHE A 249 -6.93 14.52 6.18
C PHE A 249 -5.98 13.38 5.79
N ILE A 250 -4.66 13.55 5.93
CA ILE A 250 -3.68 12.48 5.69
C ILE A 250 -3.74 11.41 6.79
N PHE A 251 -3.99 11.80 8.03
CA PHE A 251 -4.13 10.85 9.14
C PHE A 251 -5.49 10.12 9.15
N LEU A 252 -6.51 10.69 8.51
CA LEU A 252 -7.88 10.19 8.56
C LEU A 252 -8.01 8.69 8.22
N PRO A 253 -7.39 8.15 7.14
CA PRO A 253 -7.57 6.75 6.81
C PRO A 253 -6.94 5.79 7.82
N PHE A 254 -5.82 6.18 8.44
CA PHE A 254 -5.18 5.39 9.48
C PHE A 254 -6.11 5.27 10.69
N PHE A 255 -6.62 6.39 11.20
CA PHE A 255 -7.54 6.39 12.34
C PHE A 255 -8.89 5.74 12.03
N ALA A 256 -9.42 5.92 10.81
CA ALA A 256 -10.62 5.21 10.37
C ALA A 256 -10.43 3.70 10.41
N PHE A 257 -9.26 3.20 10.03
CA PHE A 257 -8.95 1.78 10.10
C PHE A 257 -8.74 1.29 11.55
N GLN A 258 -8.14 2.11 12.42
CA GLN A 258 -8.07 1.79 13.86
C GLN A 258 -9.48 1.69 14.48
N ALA A 259 -10.38 2.62 14.12
CA ALA A 259 -11.76 2.59 14.58
C ALA A 259 -12.52 1.36 14.04
N TYR A 260 -12.29 0.99 12.78
CA TYR A 260 -12.84 -0.24 12.21
C TYR A 260 -12.38 -1.48 12.99
N GLY A 261 -11.10 -1.57 13.36
CA GLY A 261 -10.60 -2.67 14.19
C GLY A 261 -11.17 -2.68 15.61
N TYR A 262 -11.33 -1.52 16.24
CA TYR A 262 -12.02 -1.41 17.52
C TYR A 262 -13.47 -1.92 17.44
N LEU A 263 -14.22 -1.50 16.42
CA LEU A 263 -15.59 -1.98 16.23
C LEU A 263 -15.63 -3.49 15.99
N ASN A 264 -14.73 -4.03 15.16
CA ASN A 264 -14.76 -5.45 14.81
C ASN A 264 -14.36 -6.35 15.99
N ILE A 265 -13.32 -5.99 16.76
CA ILE A 265 -12.76 -6.82 17.83
C ILE A 265 -13.39 -6.51 19.19
N CYS A 266 -13.54 -5.24 19.56
CA CYS A 266 -13.98 -4.86 20.93
C CYS A 266 -15.50 -4.78 21.08
N VAL A 267 -16.24 -4.48 20.01
CA VAL A 267 -17.70 -4.27 20.07
C VAL A 267 -18.47 -5.46 19.51
N HIS A 268 -18.09 -5.96 18.34
CA HIS A 268 -18.77 -7.09 17.68
C HIS A 268 -18.07 -8.44 17.94
N GLY A 269 -16.91 -8.43 18.61
CA GLY A 269 -16.19 -9.65 18.95
C GLY A 269 -16.95 -10.47 19.98
N SER A 270 -17.05 -11.78 19.74
CA SER A 270 -17.79 -12.72 20.59
C SER A 270 -16.99 -13.25 21.80
N SER A 271 -15.88 -12.60 22.17
CA SER A 271 -15.05 -13.04 23.29
C SER A 271 -15.54 -12.44 24.62
N ASP A 272 -15.81 -13.31 25.61
CA ASP A 272 -16.26 -12.91 26.95
C ASP A 272 -15.25 -12.01 27.70
N GLU A 273 -13.97 -12.03 27.32
CA GLU A 273 -12.93 -11.15 27.87
C GLU A 273 -12.49 -10.07 26.87
N LEU A 274 -12.77 -8.81 27.19
CA LEU A 274 -12.25 -7.67 26.43
C LEU A 274 -10.72 -7.57 26.55
N ARG A 275 -10.05 -7.44 25.39
CA ARG A 275 -8.60 -7.23 25.28
C ARG A 275 -8.15 -5.97 26.04
N PRO A 276 -6.93 -5.93 26.59
CA PRO A 276 -6.45 -4.81 27.40
C PRO A 276 -6.50 -3.45 26.70
N TRP A 277 -6.21 -3.42 25.39
CA TRP A 277 -6.23 -2.18 24.60
C TRP A 277 -7.65 -1.66 24.33
N CYS A 278 -8.68 -2.51 24.38
CA CYS A 278 -10.08 -2.07 24.30
C CYS A 278 -10.48 -1.24 25.53
N LYS A 279 -9.87 -1.51 26.69
CA LYS A 279 -10.14 -0.81 27.97
C LYS A 279 -9.30 0.45 28.17
N ALA A 280 -8.33 0.71 27.28
CA ALA A 280 -7.45 1.86 27.38
C ALA A 280 -8.20 3.17 27.08
N LYS A 281 -7.77 4.28 27.70
CA LYS A 281 -8.35 5.62 27.48
C LYS A 281 -8.34 6.04 26.01
N VAL A 282 -7.30 5.62 25.28
CA VAL A 282 -7.22 5.74 23.83
C VAL A 282 -7.00 4.33 23.28
N PRO A 283 -8.04 3.68 22.73
CA PRO A 283 -7.90 2.34 22.18
C PRO A 283 -7.09 2.40 20.89
N LEU A 284 -5.82 2.01 20.96
CA LEU A 284 -4.89 2.00 19.82
C LEU A 284 -4.48 0.57 19.48
N LEU A 285 -5.24 -0.05 18.59
CA LEU A 285 -5.02 -1.42 18.12
C LEU A 285 -3.61 -1.61 17.53
N TYR A 286 -3.18 -0.73 16.63
CA TYR A 286 -1.88 -0.85 15.97
C TYR A 286 -0.70 -0.80 16.96
N GLY A 287 -0.79 0.05 17.99
CA GLY A 287 0.24 0.12 19.04
C GLY A 287 0.29 -1.15 19.89
N PHE A 288 -0.87 -1.75 20.18
CA PHE A 288 -0.94 -3.04 20.87
C PHE A 288 -0.36 -4.18 20.02
N ILE A 289 -0.65 -4.21 18.72
CA ILE A 289 -0.09 -5.23 17.83
C ILE A 289 1.43 -5.18 17.83
N GLN A 290 2.02 -3.97 17.71
CA GLN A 290 3.47 -3.79 17.70
C GLN A 290 4.18 -4.18 19.02
N SER A 291 3.47 -4.16 20.15
CA SER A 291 4.06 -4.53 21.44
C SER A 291 3.86 -6.01 21.78
N HIS A 292 2.83 -6.65 21.22
CA HIS A 292 2.41 -7.99 21.62
C HIS A 292 2.82 -9.09 20.63
N TYR A 293 2.94 -8.77 19.34
CA TYR A 293 3.32 -9.68 18.25
C TYR A 293 4.66 -9.27 17.66
#